data_AF-A0A7I7SY98-F1
#
_entry.id   AF-A0A7I7SY98-F1
#
_cell.length_a   1.000
_cell.length_b   1.000
_cell.length_c   1.000
_cell.angle_alpha   90.00
_cell.angle_beta   90.00
_cell.angle_gamma   90.00
#
_symmetry.space_group_name_H-M   'P 1'
#
loop_
_entity.id
_entity.type
_entity.pdbx_description
1 polymer ?
#
loop_
_entity_poly.entity_id
_entity_poly.type
_entity_poly.pdbx_seq_one_letter_code
_entity_poly.pdbx_strand_id
1 'polypeptide(L)'
;MPVEVRRRLHLDEPGAQVEIVERSDGVLELRPALPIPADQRWFWTQRWQQREREVDSHVAAGEVSVHRDGDALLEHLGQLDAHADGQ
;
A
#
# COMPACT_ATOMS: atom_id res chain seq x y z
N MET A 1 -5.38 -25.30 -15.03
CA MET A 1 -5.46 -23.90 -15.54
C MET A 1 -4.41 -23.68 -16.62
N PRO A 2 -4.76 -23.16 -17.81
CA PRO A 2 -3.82 -22.89 -18.90
C PRO A 2 -2.66 -21.97 -18.51
N VAL A 3 -1.50 -22.13 -19.13
CA VAL A 3 -0.27 -21.40 -18.76
C VAL A 3 -0.43 -19.90 -18.94
N GLU A 4 -1.06 -19.45 -20.04
CA GLU A 4 -1.28 -18.02 -20.29
C GLU A 4 -2.18 -17.38 -19.23
N VAL A 5 -3.17 -18.12 -18.72
CA VAL A 5 -4.06 -17.64 -17.66
C VAL A 5 -3.30 -17.52 -16.34
N ARG A 6 -2.42 -18.47 -16.00
CA ARG A 6 -1.63 -18.42 -14.76
C ARG A 6 -0.74 -17.19 -14.71
N ARG A 7 0.03 -16.95 -15.78
CA ARG A 7 0.94 -15.81 -15.90
C ARG A 7 0.23 -14.48 -15.83
N ARG A 8 -0.87 -14.33 -16.57
CA ARG A 8 -1.64 -13.08 -16.60
C ARG A 8 -2.22 -12.72 -15.23
N LEU A 9 -2.51 -13.72 -14.39
CA LEU A 9 -3.09 -13.55 -13.07
C LEU A 9 -2.06 -13.68 -11.94
N HIS A 10 -0.76 -13.74 -12.27
CA HIS A 10 0.34 -13.91 -11.30
C HIS A 10 0.20 -15.16 -10.42
N LEU A 11 -0.51 -16.18 -10.90
CA LEU A 11 -0.76 -17.43 -10.17
C LEU A 11 0.40 -18.43 -10.26
N ASP A 12 1.48 -18.06 -10.96
CA ASP A 12 2.76 -18.75 -11.01
C ASP A 12 3.80 -18.17 -10.04
N GLU A 13 3.47 -17.10 -9.31
CA GLU A 13 4.34 -16.50 -8.30
C GLU A 13 4.23 -17.27 -6.95
N PRO A 14 5.32 -17.36 -6.17
CA PRO A 14 5.30 -18.01 -4.86
C PRO A 14 4.26 -17.37 -3.93
N GLY A 15 3.43 -18.21 -3.31
CA GLY A 15 2.41 -17.76 -2.37
C GLY A 15 1.09 -17.31 -3.01
N ALA A 16 0.94 -17.37 -4.33
CA ALA A 16 -0.34 -17.11 -4.99
C ALA A 16 -1.44 -18.07 -4.50
N GLN A 17 -2.64 -17.53 -4.23
CA GLN A 17 -3.80 -18.29 -3.78
C GLN A 17 -4.97 -18.10 -4.73
N VAL A 18 -5.95 -19.00 -4.65
CA VAL A 18 -7.24 -18.85 -5.34
C VAL A 18 -8.37 -19.09 -4.35
N GLU A 19 -9.34 -18.20 -4.34
CA GLU A 19 -10.65 -18.47 -3.74
C GLU A 19 -11.45 -19.33 -4.74
N ILE A 20 -12.05 -20.41 -4.23
CA ILE A 20 -12.89 -21.32 -5.01
C ILE A 20 -14.33 -21.15 -4.52
N VAL A 21 -15.22 -20.76 -5.43
CA VAL A 21 -16.65 -20.60 -5.13
C VAL A 21 -17.45 -21.51 -6.06
N GLU A 22 -18.27 -22.38 -5.48
CA GLU A 22 -19.26 -23.13 -6.25
C GLU A 22 -20.52 -22.28 -6.43
N ARG A 23 -20.89 -22.05 -7.68
CA ARG A 23 -22.10 -21.31 -8.05
C ARG A 23 -23.32 -22.24 -8.05
N SER A 24 -24.51 -21.66 -7.93
CA SER A 24 -25.78 -22.40 -7.93
C SER A 24 -26.07 -23.18 -9.23
N ASP A 25 -25.40 -22.83 -10.33
CA ASP A 25 -25.46 -23.54 -11.62
C ASP A 25 -24.42 -24.66 -11.74
N GLY A 26 -23.69 -24.96 -10.66
CA GLY A 26 -22.66 -26.01 -10.61
C GLY A 26 -21.31 -25.60 -11.19
N VAL A 27 -21.13 -24.33 -11.56
CA VAL A 27 -19.84 -23.81 -12.05
C VAL A 27 -18.90 -23.50 -10.89
N LEU A 28 -17.66 -23.99 -10.96
CA LEU A 28 -16.59 -23.58 -10.06
C LEU A 28 -15.94 -22.28 -10.57
N GLU A 29 -16.09 -21.21 -9.81
CA GLU A 29 -15.43 -19.92 -10.06
C GLU A 29 -14.12 -19.85 -9.27
N LEU A 30 -13.02 -19.57 -9.97
CA LEU A 30 -11.69 -19.38 -9.38
C LEU A 30 -11.33 -17.91 -9.40
N ARG A 31 -11.20 -17.29 -8.22
CA ARG A 31 -10.77 -15.90 -8.08
C ARG A 31 -9.33 -15.85 -7.59
N PRO A 32 -8.41 -15.19 -8.32
CA PRO A 32 -7.08 -14.93 -7.81
C PRO A 32 -7.15 -14.18 -6.48
N ALA A 33 -6.46 -14.70 -5.47
CA ALA A 33 -6.30 -14.07 -4.18
C ALA A 33 -4.80 -13.88 -3.93
N LEU A 34 -4.33 -12.64 -3.88
CA LEU A 34 -3.00 -12.35 -3.36
C LEU A 34 -3.10 -12.30 -1.84
N PRO A 35 -2.56 -13.28 -1.11
CA PRO A 35 -2.60 -13.25 0.34
C PRO A 35 -1.69 -12.12 0.85
N ILE A 36 -2.23 -11.31 1.76
CA ILE A 36 -1.45 -10.33 2.50
C ILE A 36 -1.06 -11.00 3.83
N PRO A 37 0.25 -11.05 4.18
CA PRO A 37 0.69 -11.49 5.51
C PRO A 37 -0.11 -10.77 6.61
N ALA A 38 -0.57 -11.51 7.62
CA ALA A 38 -1.51 -10.98 8.61
C ALA A 38 -0.96 -9.76 9.37
N ASP A 39 0.35 -9.76 9.62
CA ASP A 39 1.12 -8.68 10.24
C ASP A 39 1.27 -7.43 9.34
N GLN A 40 1.00 -7.53 8.05
CA GLN A 40 0.99 -6.43 7.08
C GLN A 40 -0.42 -5.97 6.68
N ARG A 41 -1.47 -6.65 7.17
CA ARG A 41 -2.86 -6.33 6.82
C ARG A 41 -3.26 -4.89 7.14
N TRP A 42 -2.67 -4.29 8.17
CA TRP A 42 -2.95 -2.92 8.61
C TRP A 42 -2.66 -1.89 7.51
N PHE A 43 -1.64 -2.11 6.67
CA PHE A 43 -1.26 -1.22 5.57
C PHE A 43 -2.37 -1.13 4.51
N TRP A 44 -3.06 -2.24 4.28
CA TRP A 44 -4.13 -2.35 3.28
C TRP A 44 -5.51 -1.93 3.80
N THR A 45 -5.58 -1.40 5.03
CA THR A 45 -6.84 -0.85 5.55
C THR A 45 -7.25 0.39 4.74
N GLN A 46 -8.55 0.57 4.50
CA GLN A 46 -9.07 1.72 3.76
C GLN A 46 -8.55 3.06 4.31
N ARG A 47 -8.48 3.18 5.63
CA ARG A 47 -7.95 4.37 6.31
C ARG A 47 -6.48 4.62 5.97
N TRP A 48 -5.65 3.58 5.97
CA TRP A 48 -4.23 3.73 5.64
C TRP A 48 -4.04 4.08 4.16
N GLN A 49 -4.70 3.35 3.25
CA GLN A 49 -4.64 3.63 1.81
C GLN A 49 -5.21 5.00 1.43
N GLN A 50 -6.13 5.58 2.21
CA GLN A 50 -6.58 6.95 1.99
C GLN A 50 -5.47 7.96 2.29
N ARG A 51 -4.78 7.80 3.42
CA ARG A 51 -3.67 8.68 3.80
C ARG A 51 -2.48 8.58 2.85
N GLU A 52 -2.15 7.39 2.36
CA GLU A 52 -1.14 7.23 1.30
C GLU A 52 -1.48 8.06 0.06
N ARG A 53 -2.74 8.01 -0.39
CA ARG A 53 -3.18 8.82 -1.55
C ARG A 53 -3.13 10.32 -1.30
N GLU A 54 -3.41 10.76 -0.07
CA GLU A 54 -3.27 12.17 0.33
C GLU A 54 -1.80 12.60 0.27
N VAL A 55 -0.88 11.78 0.80
CA VAL A 55 0.56 12.05 0.74
C VAL A 55 1.07 12.06 -0.71
N ASP A 56 0.65 11.09 -1.54
CA ASP A 56 0.97 11.06 -2.97
C ASP A 56 0.53 12.36 -3.68
N SER A 57 -0.64 12.88 -3.32
CA SER A 57 -1.13 14.16 -3.85
C SER A 57 -0.23 15.32 -3.43
N HIS A 58 0.19 15.39 -2.16
CA HIS A 58 1.11 16.44 -1.70
C HIS A 58 2.46 16.34 -2.41
N VAL A 59 3.01 15.14 -2.58
CA VAL A 59 4.26 14.91 -3.32
C VAL A 59 4.12 15.37 -4.78
N ALA A 60 3.03 14.99 -5.45
CA ALA A 60 2.78 15.39 -6.84
C ALA A 60 2.58 16.90 -7.00
N ALA A 61 1.98 17.56 -6.00
CA ALA A 61 1.81 19.01 -5.96
C ALA A 61 3.09 19.77 -5.56
N GLY A 62 4.14 19.08 -5.12
CA GLY A 62 5.34 19.71 -4.56
C GLY A 62 5.12 20.33 -3.18
N GLU A 63 4.05 19.95 -2.49
CA GLU A 63 3.69 20.37 -1.12
C GLU A 63 4.50 19.56 -0.09
N VAL A 64 5.80 19.42 -0.33
CA VAL A 64 6.73 18.67 0.50
C VAL A 64 8.00 19.49 0.72
N SER A 65 8.53 19.44 1.94
CA SER A 65 9.83 20.02 2.25
C SER A 65 10.94 19.02 1.93
N VAL A 66 11.89 19.44 1.09
CA VAL A 66 13.08 18.64 0.77
C VAL A 66 14.30 19.28 1.43
N HIS A 67 15.06 18.49 2.17
CA HIS A 67 16.28 18.92 2.83
C HIS A 67 17.49 18.29 2.14
N ARG A 68 18.59 19.03 2.08
CA ARG A 68 19.82 18.59 1.39
C ARG A 68 20.44 17.33 2.01
N ASP A 69 20.28 17.15 3.32
CA ASP A 69 20.86 16.09 4.14
C ASP A 69 20.07 15.94 5.45
N GLY A 70 20.46 14.96 6.27
CA GLY A 70 19.82 14.69 7.56
C GLY A 70 20.02 15.82 8.57
N ASP A 71 21.17 16.49 8.57
CA ASP A 71 21.44 17.60 9.51
C ASP A 71 20.49 18.78 9.26
N ALA A 72 20.27 19.14 7.99
CA ALA A 72 19.32 20.18 7.61
C ALA A 72 17.86 19.80 7.92
N LEU A 73 17.50 18.51 7.89
CA LEU A 73 16.20 18.04 8.35
C LEU A 73 16.04 18.20 9.86
N LEU A 74 17.04 17.77 10.63
CA LEU A 74 17.00 17.83 12.10
C LEU A 74 16.97 19.28 12.61
N GLU A 75 17.72 20.19 11.97
CA GLU A 75 17.65 21.61 12.28
C GLU A 75 16.23 22.18 12.07
N HIS A 76 15.59 21.85 10.94
CA HIS A 76 14.24 22.29 10.65
C HIS A 76 13.22 21.76 11.66
N LEU A 77 13.30 20.48 12.02
CA LEU A 77 12.41 19.89 13.04
C LEU A 77 12.59 20.57 14.40
N GLY A 78 13.82 20.85 14.82
CA GLY A 78 14.08 21.60 16.05
C GLY A 78 13.48 23.01 16.05
N GLN A 79 13.46 23.68 14.90
CA GLN A 79 12.79 24.99 14.75
C GLN A 79 11.27 24.89 14.88
N LEU A 80 10.65 23.82 14.34
CA LEU A 80 9.22 23.58 14.45
C LEU A 80 8.80 23.29 15.90
N ASP A 81 9.55 22.45 16.62
CA ASP A 81 9.29 22.14 18.02
C ASP A 81 9.39 23.39 18.90
N ALA A 82 10.43 24.20 18.72
CA ALA A 82 10.60 25.46 19.46
C ALA A 82 9.47 26.47 19.18
N HIS A 83 8.87 26.45 17.98
CA HIS A 83 7.72 27.29 17.65
C HIS A 83 6.42 26.76 18.27
N ALA A 84 6.27 25.44 18.38
CA ALA A 84 5.11 24.81 19.01
C ALA A 84 5.09 25.02 20.53
N ASP A 85 6.24 25.00 21.19
CA ASP A 85 6.37 25.22 22.65
C ASP A 85 6.26 26.70 23.07
N GLY A 86 6.38 27.63 22.11
CA GLY A 86 6.29 29.07 22.32
C GLY A 86 4.89 29.69 22.15
N GLN A 87 3.87 28.87 21.85
CA GLN A 87 2.46 29.27 21.65
C GLN A 87 1.60 28.91 22.87
#